data_AF-A0A8H6SG85-F1
#
_entry.id   AF-A0A8H6SG85-F1
#
_cell.length_a   1.000
_cell.length_b   1.000
_cell.length_c   1.000
_cell.angle_alpha   90.00
_cell.angle_beta   90.00
_cell.angle_gamma   90.00
#
_symmetry.space_group_name_H-M   'P 1'
#
loop_
_entity.id
_entity.type
_entity.pdbx_description
1 polymer ?
#
loop_
_entity_poly.entity_id
_entity_poly.type
_entity_poly.pdbx_seq_one_letter_code
_entity_poly.pdbx_strand_id
1 'polypeptide(L)'
;MLVENADLSSMLGWVSIACWIVVYSPQIWENYTLQSGEGLSVLFVVVWLLGDICNLLGAFLAKLLPTVIIIAIYYTLCDCILMTQIYYYRWKAQHRKPQEEEETPLLQQSLPPPQVSESPLLSALRYLAALVFVFATGITAWWLNRNTDNSHPPPSPSIAMKWTIQILGWSSAVLYLGSRLPQILKNFQTRCEGLAPALFLFAIAGNLTYSMSIIAKSTEREYLITNASWLAGSALTVFFDLTVLGQMWYYRSRQSTGTTLTD
;
A
#
# COMPACT_ATOMS: atom_id res chain seq x y z
N MET A 1 -25.06 -5.14 -20.06
CA MET A 1 -24.63 -3.92 -20.75
C MET A 1 -24.17 -2.96 -19.64
N LEU A 2 -22.92 -3.06 -19.21
CA LEU A 2 -22.36 -2.08 -18.27
C LEU A 2 -22.24 -0.78 -19.05
N VAL A 3 -22.96 0.25 -18.63
CA VAL A 3 -22.94 1.56 -19.28
C VAL A 3 -21.50 2.08 -19.17
N GLU A 4 -20.82 2.19 -20.31
CA GLU A 4 -19.51 2.83 -20.39
C GLU A 4 -19.67 4.28 -19.93
N ASN A 5 -18.88 4.67 -18.93
CA ASN A 5 -19.05 5.94 -18.24
C ASN A 5 -17.67 6.56 -17.99
N ALA A 6 -17.27 7.43 -18.91
CA ALA A 6 -15.98 8.11 -18.87
C ALA A 6 -15.81 8.99 -17.62
N ASP A 7 -16.88 9.61 -17.14
CA ASP A 7 -16.87 10.42 -15.92
C ASP A 7 -16.63 9.55 -14.68
N LEU A 8 -17.34 8.42 -14.58
CA LEU A 8 -17.14 7.45 -13.51
C LEU A 8 -15.73 6.87 -13.54
N SER A 9 -15.23 6.52 -14.73
CA SER A 9 -13.85 6.04 -14.92
C SER A 9 -12.83 7.07 -14.42
N SER A 10 -12.98 8.33 -14.85
CA SER A 10 -12.09 9.43 -14.43
C SER A 10 -12.15 9.63 -12.91
N MET A 11 -13.35 9.73 -12.33
CA MET A 11 -13.53 9.88 -10.87
C MET A 11 -12.87 8.75 -10.09
N LEU A 12 -13.08 7.50 -10.48
CA LEU A 12 -12.46 6.33 -9.85
C LEU A 12 -10.93 6.35 -9.97
N GLY A 13 -10.39 6.83 -11.10
CA GLY A 13 -8.96 7.05 -11.28
C GLY A 13 -8.38 8.06 -10.29
N TRP A 14 -9.05 9.20 -10.08
CA TRP A 14 -8.65 10.20 -9.07
C TRP A 14 -8.70 9.68 -7.64
N VAL A 15 -9.73 8.91 -7.30
CA VAL A 15 -9.81 8.24 -5.99
C VAL A 15 -8.66 7.23 -5.83
N SER A 16 -8.33 6.48 -6.87
CA SER A 16 -7.20 5.56 -6.85
C SER A 16 -5.88 6.29 -6.57
N ILE A 17 -5.60 7.38 -7.29
CA ILE A 17 -4.41 8.21 -7.07
C ILE A 17 -4.37 8.72 -5.62
N ALA A 18 -5.49 9.19 -5.08
CA ALA A 18 -5.55 9.67 -3.69
C ALA A 18 -5.18 8.56 -2.68
N CYS A 19 -5.71 7.34 -2.86
CA CYS A 19 -5.34 6.17 -2.04
C CYS A 19 -3.85 5.87 -2.13
N TRP A 20 -3.29 5.89 -3.34
CA TRP A 20 -1.89 5.58 -3.58
C TRP A 20 -0.94 6.65 -3.06
N ILE A 21 -1.35 7.92 -2.98
CA ILE A 21 -0.53 8.97 -2.36
C ILE A 21 -0.38 8.71 -0.86
N VAL A 22 -1.45 8.34 -0.17
CA VAL A 22 -1.43 8.17 1.30
C VAL A 22 -0.94 6.80 1.77
N VAL A 23 -0.78 5.83 0.86
CA VAL A 23 -0.59 4.41 1.18
C VAL A 23 0.58 4.14 2.14
N TYR A 24 1.69 4.87 2.00
CA TYR A 24 2.90 4.67 2.81
C TYR A 24 2.81 5.28 4.21
N SER A 25 2.01 6.34 4.37
CA SER A 25 1.98 7.16 5.59
C SER A 25 1.68 6.35 6.86
N PRO A 26 0.70 5.41 6.87
CA PRO A 26 0.40 4.63 8.06
C PRO A 26 1.57 3.79 8.57
N GLN A 27 2.34 3.15 7.67
CA GLN A 27 3.46 2.31 8.10
C GLN A 27 4.66 3.13 8.56
N ILE A 28 4.93 4.26 7.90
CA ILE A 28 5.98 5.20 8.34
C ILE A 28 5.65 5.72 9.75
N TRP A 29 4.37 6.04 10.00
CA TRP A 29 3.89 6.48 11.29
C TRP A 29 3.95 5.38 12.35
N GLU A 30 3.54 4.16 12.01
CA GLU A 30 3.56 3.00 12.91
C GLU A 30 4.99 2.67 13.35
N ASN A 31 5.94 2.61 12.41
CA ASN A 31 7.36 2.41 12.70
C ASN A 31 7.90 3.49 13.65
N TYR A 32 7.51 4.75 13.41
CA TYR A 32 7.90 5.86 14.27
C TYR A 32 7.29 5.75 15.67
N THR A 33 6.01 5.42 15.77
CA THR A 33 5.31 5.33 17.06
C THR A 33 5.81 4.16 17.89
N LEU A 34 5.95 2.98 17.27
CA LEU A 34 6.45 1.77 17.92
C LEU A 34 7.97 1.78 18.13
N GLN A 35 8.69 2.70 17.47
CA GLN A 35 10.15 2.72 17.43
C GLN A 35 10.73 1.34 17.03
N SER A 36 10.04 0.63 16.13
CA SER A 36 10.35 -0.74 15.71
C SER A 36 10.24 -0.89 14.20
N GLY A 37 11.17 -1.65 13.63
CA GLY A 37 11.20 -2.05 12.21
C GLY A 37 10.82 -3.52 11.97
N GLU A 38 10.19 -4.18 12.94
CA GLU A 38 9.95 -5.62 12.86
C GLU A 38 8.71 -6.01 12.07
N GLY A 39 7.71 -5.14 11.92
CA GLY A 39 6.47 -5.53 11.24
C GLY A 39 6.60 -5.77 9.74
N LEU A 40 7.42 -4.98 9.05
CA LEU A 40 7.52 -5.02 7.59
C LEU A 40 8.71 -5.86 7.12
N SER A 41 8.51 -6.66 6.08
CA SER A 41 9.56 -7.48 5.46
C SER A 41 10.54 -6.61 4.69
N VAL A 42 11.84 -6.73 4.99
CA VAL A 42 12.89 -6.00 4.27
C VAL A 42 12.86 -6.34 2.79
N LEU A 43 12.69 -7.63 2.44
CA LEU A 43 12.64 -8.06 1.05
C LEU A 43 11.43 -7.49 0.31
N PHE A 44 10.29 -7.34 0.99
CA PHE A 44 9.11 -6.66 0.42
C PHE A 44 9.46 -5.21 0.05
N VAL A 45 10.09 -4.46 0.96
CA VAL A 45 10.47 -3.05 0.71
C VAL A 45 11.57 -2.94 -0.34
N VAL A 46 12.55 -3.85 -0.36
CA VAL A 46 13.63 -3.83 -1.37
C VAL A 46 13.06 -4.03 -2.77
N VAL A 47 12.14 -4.97 -2.96
CA VAL A 47 11.52 -5.20 -4.28
C VAL A 47 10.69 -3.97 -4.71
N TRP A 48 9.99 -3.32 -3.78
CA TRP A 48 9.31 -2.06 -4.04
C TRP A 48 10.27 -0.94 -4.46
N LEU A 49 11.32 -0.71 -3.68
CA LEU A 49 12.30 0.33 -3.97
C LEU A 49 12.98 0.13 -5.33
N LEU A 50 13.30 -1.12 -5.69
CA LEU A 50 13.84 -1.43 -7.02
C LEU A 50 12.84 -1.10 -8.13
N GLY A 51 11.55 -1.39 -7.91
CA GLY A 51 10.47 -1.01 -8.83
C GLY A 51 10.35 0.51 -8.97
N ASP A 52 10.39 1.25 -7.87
CA ASP A 52 10.22 2.70 -7.88
C ASP A 52 11.42 3.43 -8.46
N ILE A 53 12.64 2.93 -8.24
CA ILE A 53 13.84 3.42 -8.94
C ILE A 53 13.71 3.19 -10.46
N CYS A 54 13.26 1.99 -10.88
CA CYS A 54 13.02 1.72 -12.30
C CYS A 54 11.94 2.64 -12.88
N ASN A 55 10.85 2.88 -12.16
CA ASN A 55 9.78 3.79 -12.57
C ASN A 55 10.29 5.22 -12.71
N LEU A 56 11.09 5.70 -11.75
CA LEU A 56 11.69 7.03 -11.77
C LEU A 56 12.64 7.21 -12.96
N LEU A 57 13.55 6.26 -13.17
CA LEU A 57 14.46 6.27 -14.31
C LEU A 57 13.70 6.23 -15.63
N GLY A 58 12.69 5.36 -15.75
CA GLY A 58 11.82 5.29 -16.92
C GLY A 58 11.11 6.61 -17.21
N ALA A 59 10.58 7.27 -16.18
CA ALA A 59 9.90 8.55 -16.31
C ALA A 59 10.83 9.67 -16.81
N PHE A 60 12.07 9.73 -16.31
CA PHE A 60 13.07 10.68 -16.78
C PHE A 60 13.52 10.40 -18.22
N LEU A 61 13.82 9.13 -18.54
CA LEU A 61 14.28 8.74 -19.88
C LEU A 61 13.21 8.98 -20.94
N ALA A 62 11.94 8.70 -20.62
CA ALA A 62 10.81 8.94 -21.51
C ALA A 62 10.32 10.40 -21.51
N LYS A 63 10.93 11.29 -20.70
CA LYS A 63 10.55 12.71 -20.56
C LYS A 63 9.05 12.87 -20.32
N LEU A 64 8.51 12.07 -19.41
CA LEU A 64 7.09 12.11 -19.05
C LEU A 64 6.72 13.46 -18.40
N LEU A 65 5.42 13.72 -18.24
CA LEU A 65 4.93 14.94 -17.62
C LEU A 65 5.59 15.15 -16.24
N PRO A 66 5.89 16.40 -15.85
CA PRO A 66 6.51 16.69 -14.56
C PRO A 66 5.77 16.07 -13.36
N THR A 67 4.44 15.98 -13.44
CA THR A 67 3.61 15.35 -12.40
C THR A 67 3.95 13.87 -12.20
N VAL A 68 4.16 13.10 -13.28
CA VAL A 68 4.53 11.68 -13.22
C VAL A 68 5.92 11.52 -12.59
N ILE A 69 6.86 12.39 -12.94
CA ILE A 69 8.21 12.39 -12.36
C ILE A 69 8.16 12.71 -10.86
N ILE A 70 7.40 13.74 -10.46
CA ILE A 70 7.23 14.11 -9.05
C ILE A 70 6.65 12.94 -8.23
N ILE A 71 5.65 12.24 -8.77
CA ILE A 71 5.05 11.06 -8.13
C ILE A 71 6.08 9.93 -7.98
N ALA A 72 6.88 9.66 -9.01
CA ALA A 72 7.93 8.63 -8.94
C ALA A 72 9.04 8.98 -7.92
N ILE A 73 9.40 10.26 -7.81
CA ILE A 73 10.32 10.75 -6.76
C ILE A 73 9.71 10.52 -5.38
N TYR A 74 8.44 10.90 -5.20
CA TYR A 74 7.72 10.73 -3.94
C TYR A 74 7.76 9.26 -3.45
N TYR A 75 7.42 8.31 -4.32
CA TYR A 75 7.43 6.89 -3.95
C TYR A 75 8.82 6.38 -3.59
N THR A 76 9.82 6.73 -4.40
CA THR A 76 11.22 6.38 -4.12
C THR A 76 11.68 6.93 -2.75
N LEU A 77 11.26 8.16 -2.39
CA LEU A 77 11.57 8.75 -1.09
C LEU A 77 10.85 8.02 0.06
N CYS A 78 9.58 7.67 -0.09
CA CYS A 78 8.84 6.91 0.91
C CYS A 78 9.49 5.54 1.20
N ASP A 79 9.92 4.83 0.17
CA ASP A 79 10.63 3.55 0.33
C ASP A 79 11.98 3.72 1.02
N CYS A 80 12.76 4.75 0.65
CA CYS A 80 13.99 5.08 1.34
C CYS A 80 13.76 5.39 2.84
N ILE A 81 12.72 6.16 3.17
CA ILE A 81 12.35 6.48 4.55
C ILE A 81 11.99 5.20 5.32
N LEU A 82 11.14 4.34 4.76
CA LEU A 82 10.79 3.06 5.37
C LEU A 82 12.02 2.19 5.60
N MET A 83 12.90 2.10 4.60
CA MET A 83 14.13 1.33 4.70
C MET A 83 15.02 1.87 5.82
N THR A 84 15.23 3.19 5.88
CA THR A 84 16.00 3.84 6.94
C THR A 84 15.40 3.57 8.32
N GLN A 85 14.08 3.70 8.48
CA GLN A 85 13.41 3.40 9.74
C GLN A 85 13.62 1.94 10.16
N ILE A 86 13.45 0.98 9.24
CA ILE A 86 13.62 -0.43 9.54
C ILE A 86 15.04 -0.72 10.05
N TYR A 87 16.07 -0.26 9.33
CA TYR A 87 17.45 -0.49 9.74
C TYR A 87 17.81 0.26 11.03
N TYR A 88 17.40 1.53 11.16
CA TYR A 88 17.69 2.34 12.32
C TYR A 88 17.10 1.75 13.61
N TYR A 89 15.81 1.38 13.59
CA TYR A 89 15.15 0.84 14.78
C TYR A 89 15.65 -0.55 15.16
N ARG A 90 15.99 -1.39 14.16
CA ARG A 90 16.65 -2.68 14.39
C ARG A 90 18.02 -2.54 15.03
N TRP A 91 18.82 -1.63 14.51
CA TRP A 91 20.13 -1.33 15.04
C TRP A 91 20.02 -0.79 16.48
N LYS A 92 19.11 0.16 16.73
CA LYS A 92 18.85 0.74 18.05
C LYS A 92 18.42 -0.34 19.06
N ALA A 93 17.55 -1.27 18.67
CA ALA A 93 17.13 -2.37 19.52
C ALA A 93 18.30 -3.31 19.87
N GLN A 94 19.17 -3.63 18.89
CA GLN A 94 20.35 -4.47 19.13
C GLN A 94 21.42 -3.80 20.01
N HIS A 95 21.52 -2.47 19.97
CA HIS A 95 22.55 -1.71 20.69
C HIS A 95 22.07 -1.15 22.03
N ARG A 96 20.83 -1.45 22.43
CA ARG A 96 20.35 -1.13 23.77
C ARG A 96 21.10 -2.03 24.76
N LYS A 97 21.94 -1.44 25.62
CA LYS A 97 22.67 -2.19 26.65
C LYS A 97 21.68 -2.81 27.65
N PRO A 98 21.94 -4.02 28.18
CA PRO A 98 21.10 -4.66 29.21
C PRO A 98 20.93 -3.82 30.50
N GLN A 99 21.80 -2.82 30.69
CA GLN A 99 21.95 -2.05 31.92
C GLN A 99 20.77 -1.10 32.23
N GLU A 100 19.87 -0.84 31.27
CA GLU A 100 18.65 -0.04 31.51
C GLU A 100 17.45 -0.88 31.99
N GLU A 101 17.47 -2.21 31.85
CA GLU A 101 16.39 -3.10 32.35
C GLU A 101 16.64 -3.58 33.79
N GLU A 102 17.90 -3.54 34.27
CA GLU A 102 18.25 -3.94 35.65
C GLU A 102 17.93 -2.88 36.73
N GLU A 103 17.61 -1.63 36.36
CA GLU A 103 17.20 -0.60 37.34
C GLU A 103 15.70 -0.63 37.69
N THR A 104 14.91 -1.51 37.07
CA THR A 104 13.57 -1.82 37.57
C THR A 104 13.66 -2.93 38.63
N PRO A 105 13.33 -2.66 39.91
CA PRO A 105 13.31 -3.70 40.92
C PRO A 105 12.30 -4.78 40.50
N LEU A 106 12.70 -6.05 40.53
CA LEU A 106 11.93 -7.26 40.18
C LEU A 106 10.56 -7.41 40.89
N LEU A 107 10.20 -6.48 41.78
CA LEU A 107 8.96 -6.42 42.56
C LEU A 107 8.02 -5.28 42.17
N GLN A 108 8.43 -4.37 41.28
CA GLN A 108 7.45 -3.52 40.63
C GLN A 108 6.85 -4.37 39.51
N GLN A 109 5.66 -4.94 39.74
CA GLN A 109 4.75 -5.19 38.64
C GLN A 109 4.57 -3.83 37.95
N SER A 110 5.43 -3.56 36.96
CA SER A 110 5.19 -2.55 35.95
C SER A 110 3.93 -3.01 35.27
N LEU A 111 2.79 -2.55 35.79
CA LEU A 111 1.55 -2.52 35.04
C LEU A 111 1.97 -2.03 33.66
N PRO A 112 1.77 -2.83 32.58
CA PRO A 112 2.14 -2.39 31.25
C PRO A 112 1.58 -0.97 31.08
N PRO A 113 2.36 -0.02 30.52
CA PRO A 113 1.87 1.34 30.29
C PRO A 113 0.48 1.20 29.71
N PRO A 114 -0.56 1.87 30.27
CA PRO A 114 -1.94 1.51 30.07
C PRO A 114 -2.13 1.30 28.58
N GLN A 115 -2.19 0.03 28.17
CA GLN A 115 -2.50 -0.31 26.81
C GLN A 115 -3.95 0.09 26.75
N VAL A 116 -4.20 1.32 26.30
CA VAL A 116 -5.55 1.74 25.97
C VAL A 116 -5.94 0.74 24.90
N SER A 117 -6.65 -0.29 25.32
CA SER A 117 -7.22 -1.30 24.47
C SER A 117 -8.27 -0.55 23.68
N GLU A 118 -7.83 0.14 22.63
CA GLU A 118 -8.72 0.82 21.72
C GLU A 118 -9.74 -0.23 21.32
N SER A 119 -11.01 0.07 21.61
CA SER A 119 -12.07 -0.85 21.23
C SER A 119 -11.95 -1.15 19.73
N PRO A 120 -12.10 -2.40 19.29
CA PRO A 120 -11.95 -2.76 17.88
C PRO A 120 -12.88 -1.94 16.98
N LEU A 121 -14.02 -1.51 17.52
CA LEU A 121 -14.95 -0.58 16.88
C LEU A 121 -14.30 0.78 16.60
N LEU A 122 -13.63 1.39 17.59
CA LEU A 122 -13.02 2.70 17.45
C LEU A 122 -11.91 2.69 16.40
N SER A 123 -11.05 1.65 16.39
CA SER A 123 -10.02 1.52 15.35
C SER A 123 -10.64 1.32 13.97
N ALA A 124 -11.73 0.55 13.85
CA ALA A 124 -12.47 0.38 12.59
C ALA A 124 -13.10 1.69 12.11
N LEU A 125 -13.72 2.47 13.01
CA LEU A 125 -14.28 3.78 12.71
C LEU A 125 -13.20 4.76 12.24
N ARG A 126 -12.03 4.74 12.86
CA ARG A 126 -10.88 5.57 12.45
C ARG A 126 -10.42 5.21 11.03
N TYR A 127 -10.28 3.92 10.71
CA TYR A 127 -9.90 3.49 9.35
C TYR A 127 -10.98 3.84 8.33
N LEU A 128 -12.26 3.69 8.67
CA LEU A 128 -13.37 4.09 7.81
C LEU A 128 -13.37 5.60 7.57
N ALA A 129 -13.19 6.41 8.62
CA ALA A 129 -13.13 7.87 8.50
C ALA A 129 -11.95 8.31 7.59
N ALA A 130 -10.77 7.70 7.76
CA ALA A 130 -9.63 7.95 6.91
C ALA A 130 -9.90 7.59 5.44
N LEU A 131 -10.55 6.44 5.19
CA LEU A 131 -10.93 6.02 3.84
C LEU A 131 -11.93 7.00 3.20
N VAL A 132 -12.97 7.40 3.94
CA VAL A 132 -13.97 8.38 3.48
C VAL A 132 -13.31 9.71 3.16
N PHE A 133 -12.40 10.19 4.00
CA PHE A 133 -11.67 11.43 3.76
C PHE A 133 -10.83 11.38 2.47
N VAL A 134 -10.11 10.28 2.25
CA VAL A 134 -9.28 10.09 1.05
C VAL A 134 -10.16 10.01 -0.21
N PHE A 135 -11.28 9.31 -0.14
CA PHE A 135 -12.25 9.22 -1.24
C PHE A 135 -12.86 10.59 -1.55
N ALA A 136 -13.29 11.33 -0.54
CA ALA A 136 -13.81 12.68 -0.70
C ALA A 136 -12.77 13.62 -1.34
N THR A 137 -11.50 13.49 -0.94
CA THR A 137 -10.39 14.26 -1.53
C THR A 137 -10.21 13.93 -3.01
N GLY A 138 -10.20 12.63 -3.38
CA GLY A 138 -10.11 12.20 -4.78
C GLY A 138 -11.29 12.69 -5.63
N ILE A 139 -12.52 12.59 -5.10
CA ILE A 139 -13.73 13.08 -5.79
C ILE A 139 -13.69 14.60 -5.95
N THR A 140 -13.24 15.33 -4.92
CA THR A 140 -13.10 16.80 -4.98
C THR A 140 -12.06 17.20 -6.02
N ALA A 141 -10.91 16.53 -6.06
CA ALA A 141 -9.87 16.78 -7.05
C ALA A 141 -10.36 16.50 -8.49
N TRP A 142 -11.09 15.39 -8.69
CA TRP A 142 -11.78 15.12 -9.96
C TRP A 142 -12.76 16.23 -10.32
N TRP A 143 -13.62 16.65 -9.38
CA TRP A 143 -14.63 17.68 -9.62
C TRP A 143 -14.02 19.03 -10.01
N LEU A 144 -12.91 19.41 -9.38
CA LEU A 144 -12.15 20.61 -9.71
C LEU A 144 -11.50 20.53 -11.09
N ASN A 145 -11.06 19.34 -11.51
CA ASN A 145 -10.35 19.14 -12.77
C ASN A 145 -11.24 18.70 -13.95
N ARG A 146 -12.51 18.36 -13.73
CA ARG A 146 -13.40 17.80 -14.78
C ARG A 146 -13.63 18.74 -15.97
N ASN A 147 -13.45 20.05 -15.78
CA ASN A 147 -13.66 21.05 -16.82
C ASN A 147 -12.39 21.39 -17.61
N THR A 148 -11.22 20.85 -17.24
CA THR A 148 -9.93 21.20 -17.85
C THR A 148 -9.56 20.29 -19.03
N ASP A 149 -10.45 19.40 -19.47
CA ASP A 149 -10.12 18.36 -20.44
C ASP A 149 -10.21 18.85 -21.89
N ASN A 150 -9.19 19.61 -22.31
CA ASN A 150 -8.90 19.93 -23.71
C ASN A 150 -7.72 19.06 -24.22
N SER A 151 -7.68 17.78 -23.84
CA SER A 151 -6.61 16.89 -24.28
C SER A 151 -6.98 16.19 -25.60
N HIS A 152 -6.27 16.51 -26.67
CA HIS A 152 -6.30 15.69 -27.88
C HIS A 152 -5.86 14.26 -27.51
N PRO A 153 -6.57 13.21 -27.96
CA PRO A 153 -6.18 11.85 -27.66
C PRO A 153 -4.75 11.61 -28.17
N PRO A 154 -3.85 11.04 -27.35
CA PRO A 154 -2.52 10.72 -27.79
C PRO A 154 -2.58 9.76 -28.99
N PRO A 155 -1.63 9.85 -29.93
CA PRO A 155 -1.58 8.95 -31.08
C PRO A 155 -1.52 7.49 -30.62
N SER A 156 -2.21 6.61 -31.35
CA SER A 156 -2.25 5.19 -31.01
C SER A 156 -0.83 4.60 -31.02
N PRO A 157 -0.44 3.83 -29.97
CA PRO A 157 0.90 3.30 -29.89
C PRO A 157 1.17 2.29 -31.01
N SER A 158 2.40 2.28 -31.52
CA SER A 158 2.85 1.30 -32.52
C SER A 158 2.73 -0.13 -31.99
N ILE A 159 2.64 -1.11 -32.89
CA ILE A 159 2.51 -2.54 -32.52
C ILE A 159 3.65 -2.98 -31.59
N ALA A 160 4.90 -2.59 -31.89
CA ALA A 160 6.05 -2.89 -31.05
C ALA A 160 5.90 -2.31 -29.64
N MET A 161 5.46 -1.05 -29.52
CA MET A 161 5.22 -0.40 -28.24
C MET A 161 4.13 -1.11 -27.43
N LYS A 162 3.04 -1.55 -28.08
CA LYS A 162 1.99 -2.33 -27.42
C LYS A 162 2.56 -3.62 -26.79
N TRP A 163 3.38 -4.36 -27.51
CA TRP A 163 4.01 -5.58 -26.98
C TRP A 163 4.99 -5.29 -25.84
N THR A 164 5.79 -4.22 -25.95
CA THR A 164 6.67 -3.78 -24.86
C THR A 164 5.87 -3.47 -23.59
N ILE A 165 4.78 -2.71 -23.71
CA ILE A 165 3.89 -2.40 -22.58
C ILE A 165 3.30 -3.68 -21.96
N GLN A 166 2.88 -4.64 -22.78
CA GLN A 166 2.35 -5.91 -22.28
C GLN A 166 3.40 -6.72 -21.51
N ILE A 167 4.60 -6.88 -22.08
CA ILE A 167 5.68 -7.63 -21.43
C ILE A 167 6.03 -6.98 -20.09
N LEU A 168 6.21 -5.65 -20.07
CA LEU A 168 6.50 -4.92 -18.84
C LEU A 168 5.38 -5.04 -17.81
N GLY A 169 4.12 -4.96 -18.24
CA GLY A 169 2.97 -5.11 -17.35
C GLY A 169 2.89 -6.51 -16.72
N TRP A 170 3.10 -7.58 -17.50
CA TRP A 170 3.10 -8.94 -16.98
C TRP A 170 4.32 -9.24 -16.10
N SER A 171 5.50 -8.72 -16.45
CA SER A 171 6.68 -8.79 -15.58
C SER A 171 6.44 -8.07 -14.25
N SER A 172 5.80 -6.89 -14.28
CA SER A 172 5.41 -6.17 -13.08
C SER A 172 4.42 -6.98 -12.23
N ALA A 173 3.39 -7.58 -12.83
CA ALA A 173 2.44 -8.42 -12.10
C ALA A 173 3.13 -9.61 -11.38
N VAL A 174 4.13 -10.23 -12.02
CA VAL A 174 4.95 -11.30 -11.41
C VAL A 174 5.83 -10.77 -10.28
N LEU A 175 6.46 -9.61 -10.45
CA LEU A 175 7.27 -8.99 -9.39
C LEU A 175 6.42 -8.58 -8.19
N TYR A 176 5.22 -8.04 -8.43
CA TYR A 176 4.26 -7.76 -7.36
C TYR A 176 3.90 -9.03 -6.60
N LEU A 177 3.57 -10.12 -7.28
CA LEU A 177 3.36 -11.43 -6.63
C LEU A 177 4.59 -11.85 -5.80
N GLY A 178 5.79 -11.74 -6.38
CA GLY A 178 7.05 -12.08 -5.71
C GLY A 178 7.33 -11.27 -4.45
N SER A 179 6.95 -9.99 -4.42
CA SER A 179 7.19 -9.12 -3.26
C SER A 179 6.29 -9.42 -2.05
N ARG A 180 5.05 -9.88 -2.26
CA ARG A 180 4.06 -10.12 -1.18
C ARG A 180 4.29 -11.44 -0.45
N LEU A 181 4.82 -12.44 -1.14
CA LEU A 181 5.18 -13.73 -0.56
C LEU A 181 6.13 -13.58 0.66
N PRO A 182 7.23 -12.81 0.60
CA PRO A 182 8.07 -12.50 1.74
C PRO A 182 7.32 -11.95 2.95
N GLN A 183 6.33 -11.07 2.74
CA GLN A 183 5.55 -10.51 3.84
C GLN A 183 4.62 -11.56 4.46
N ILE A 184 3.93 -12.35 3.64
CA ILE A 184 3.04 -13.43 4.10
C ILE A 184 3.82 -14.46 4.92
N LEU A 185 5.02 -14.83 4.46
CA LEU A 185 5.91 -15.74 5.17
C LEU A 185 6.41 -15.14 6.49
N LYS A 186 6.81 -13.86 6.48
CA LYS A 186 7.22 -13.15 7.68
C LYS A 186 6.08 -13.04 8.70
N ASN A 187 4.84 -12.86 8.25
CA ASN A 187 3.66 -12.79 9.12
C ASN A 187 3.40 -14.10 9.87
N PHE A 188 3.68 -15.26 9.26
CA PHE A 188 3.57 -16.55 9.96
C PHE A 188 4.55 -16.67 11.14
N GLN A 189 5.73 -16.05 11.02
CA GLN A 189 6.77 -16.06 12.05
C GLN A 189 6.52 -15.01 13.14
N THR A 190 6.23 -13.77 12.72
CA THR A 190 6.11 -12.59 13.60
C THR A 190 4.72 -12.35 14.15
N ARG A 191 3.72 -13.17 13.76
CA ARG A 191 2.31 -13.01 14.14
C ARG A 191 1.75 -11.61 13.83
N CYS A 192 2.34 -10.93 12.85
CA CYS A 192 1.97 -9.57 12.39
C CYS A 192 2.20 -8.45 13.41
N GLU A 193 3.12 -8.61 14.36
CA GLU A 193 3.49 -7.55 15.29
C GLU A 193 4.19 -6.38 14.58
N GLY A 194 3.73 -5.15 14.84
CA GLY A 194 4.31 -3.92 14.27
C GLY A 194 3.96 -3.62 12.80
N LEU A 195 3.07 -4.40 12.20
CA LEU A 195 2.57 -4.17 10.83
C LEU A 195 1.31 -3.30 10.87
N ALA A 196 1.25 -2.25 10.04
CA ALA A 196 0.12 -1.33 9.97
C ALA A 196 -0.96 -1.86 9.00
N PRO A 197 -2.19 -2.18 9.46
CA PRO A 197 -3.25 -2.67 8.57
C PRO A 197 -3.65 -1.66 7.48
N ALA A 198 -3.55 -0.37 7.80
CA ALA A 198 -3.95 0.71 6.90
C ALA A 198 -3.13 0.78 5.60
N LEU A 199 -1.85 0.35 5.61
CA LEU A 199 -1.03 0.22 4.41
C LEU A 199 -1.73 -0.66 3.36
N PHE A 200 -2.20 -1.83 3.79
CA PHE A 200 -2.86 -2.81 2.92
C PHE A 200 -4.29 -2.39 2.58
N LEU A 201 -5.01 -1.75 3.51
CA LEU A 201 -6.36 -1.23 3.23
C LEU A 201 -6.35 -0.16 2.13
N PHE A 202 -5.42 0.80 2.17
CA PHE A 202 -5.30 1.81 1.12
C PHE A 202 -4.80 1.22 -0.19
N ALA A 203 -3.89 0.23 -0.15
CA ALA A 203 -3.45 -0.48 -1.36
C ALA A 203 -4.62 -1.24 -2.03
N ILE A 204 -5.46 -1.93 -1.24
CA ILE A 204 -6.67 -2.59 -1.75
C ILE A 204 -7.64 -1.57 -2.34
N ALA A 205 -7.94 -0.49 -1.62
CA ALA A 205 -8.86 0.54 -2.08
C ALA A 205 -8.38 1.20 -3.38
N GLY A 206 -7.09 1.50 -3.48
CA GLY A 206 -6.46 2.05 -4.68
C GLY A 206 -6.54 1.09 -5.87
N ASN A 207 -6.25 -0.19 -5.68
CA ASN A 207 -6.30 -1.20 -6.75
C ASN A 207 -7.73 -1.52 -7.20
N LEU A 208 -8.70 -1.56 -6.28
CA LEU A 208 -10.11 -1.78 -6.61
C LEU A 208 -10.66 -0.60 -7.42
N THR A 209 -10.42 0.63 -6.97
CA THR A 209 -10.87 1.83 -7.69
C THR A 209 -10.17 1.98 -9.04
N TYR A 210 -8.88 1.64 -9.15
CA TYR A 210 -8.18 1.58 -10.43
C TYR A 210 -8.79 0.54 -11.38
N SER A 211 -9.01 -0.69 -10.91
CA SER A 211 -9.60 -1.77 -11.73
C SER A 211 -11.01 -1.39 -12.20
N MET A 212 -11.82 -0.81 -11.30
CA MET A 212 -13.15 -0.31 -11.65
C MET A 212 -13.07 0.86 -12.65
N SER A 213 -12.04 1.71 -12.58
CA SER A 213 -11.86 2.81 -13.55
C SER A 213 -11.64 2.30 -14.98
N ILE A 214 -10.86 1.22 -15.14
CA ILE A 214 -10.63 0.56 -16.44
C ILE A 214 -11.96 -0.03 -16.95
N ILE A 215 -12.65 -0.82 -16.13
CA ILE A 215 -13.91 -1.47 -16.53
C ILE A 215 -15.01 -0.44 -16.84
N ALA A 216 -15.07 0.66 -16.08
CA ALA A 216 -16.02 1.74 -16.32
C ALA A 216 -15.72 2.52 -17.61
N LYS A 217 -14.45 2.54 -18.06
CA LYS A 217 -14.07 3.23 -19.30
C LYS A 217 -14.62 2.52 -20.53
N SER A 218 -14.39 1.20 -20.62
CA SER A 218 -14.93 0.36 -21.69
C SER A 218 -14.90 -1.12 -21.30
N THR A 219 -15.87 -1.87 -21.80
CA THR A 219 -15.94 -3.33 -21.65
C THR A 219 -15.62 -4.09 -22.94
N GLU A 220 -15.14 -3.38 -23.96
CA GLU A 220 -14.72 -3.98 -25.22
C GLU A 220 -13.54 -4.94 -25.02
N ARG A 221 -13.58 -6.09 -25.72
CA ARG A 221 -12.58 -7.14 -25.58
C ARG A 221 -11.16 -6.65 -25.88
N GLU A 222 -10.97 -5.85 -26.92
CA GLU A 222 -9.65 -5.33 -27.29
C GLU A 222 -9.09 -4.38 -26.23
N TYR A 223 -9.94 -3.51 -25.68
CA TYR A 223 -9.57 -2.61 -24.58
C TYR A 223 -9.21 -3.38 -23.31
N LEU A 224 -9.99 -4.39 -22.94
CA LEU A 224 -9.72 -5.22 -21.77
C LEU A 224 -8.45 -6.07 -21.93
N ILE A 225 -8.18 -6.61 -23.12
CA ILE A 225 -6.93 -7.33 -23.41
C ILE A 225 -5.73 -6.36 -23.31
N THR A 226 -5.88 -5.14 -23.81
CA THR A 226 -4.84 -4.10 -23.71
C THR A 226 -4.53 -3.76 -22.25
N ASN A 227 -5.52 -3.83 -21.36
CA ASN A 227 -5.36 -3.55 -19.94
C ASN A 227 -5.25 -4.82 -19.06
N ALA A 228 -5.14 -6.00 -19.65
CA ALA A 228 -5.23 -7.26 -18.92
C ALA A 228 -4.12 -7.44 -17.89
N SER A 229 -2.89 -7.02 -18.22
CA SER A 229 -1.75 -7.07 -17.30
C SER A 229 -1.96 -6.19 -16.06
N TRP A 230 -2.51 -4.99 -16.24
CA TRP A 230 -2.87 -4.08 -15.15
C TRP A 230 -3.98 -4.66 -14.27
N LEU A 231 -5.05 -5.18 -14.88
CA LEU A 231 -6.15 -5.82 -14.15
C LEU A 231 -5.66 -7.05 -13.37
N ALA A 232 -4.79 -7.87 -13.98
CA ALA A 232 -4.20 -9.03 -13.32
C ALA A 232 -3.30 -8.61 -12.14
N GLY A 233 -2.43 -7.62 -12.32
CA GLY A 233 -1.58 -7.08 -11.27
C GLY A 233 -2.37 -6.53 -10.08
N SER A 234 -3.44 -5.75 -10.35
CA SER A 234 -4.32 -5.23 -9.31
C SER A 234 -5.10 -6.34 -8.60
N ALA A 235 -5.65 -7.31 -9.32
CA ALA A 235 -6.36 -8.44 -8.73
C ALA A 235 -5.45 -9.29 -7.82
N LEU A 236 -4.23 -9.59 -8.27
CA LEU A 236 -3.24 -10.30 -7.47
C LEU A 236 -2.86 -9.52 -6.21
N THR A 237 -2.64 -8.21 -6.33
CA THR A 237 -2.32 -7.35 -5.19
C THR A 237 -3.44 -7.37 -4.16
N VAL A 238 -4.69 -7.19 -4.59
CA VAL A 238 -5.86 -7.27 -3.70
C VAL A 238 -5.94 -8.62 -3.01
N PHE A 239 -5.74 -9.72 -3.76
CA PHE A 239 -5.79 -11.06 -3.19
C PHE A 239 -4.74 -11.27 -2.07
N PHE A 240 -3.48 -10.88 -2.31
CA PHE A 240 -2.42 -11.03 -1.32
C PHE A 240 -2.59 -10.07 -0.13
N ASP A 241 -3.01 -8.84 -0.36
CA ASP A 241 -3.23 -7.87 0.71
C ASP A 241 -4.41 -8.31 1.60
N LEU A 242 -5.47 -8.89 1.03
CA LEU A 242 -6.54 -9.54 1.80
C LEU A 242 -6.03 -10.73 2.60
N THR A 243 -5.10 -11.51 2.06
CA THR A 243 -4.45 -12.61 2.78
C THR A 243 -3.65 -12.10 3.98
N VAL A 244 -2.88 -11.02 3.80
CA VAL A 244 -2.14 -10.36 4.88
C VAL A 244 -3.10 -9.82 5.95
N LEU A 245 -4.15 -9.10 5.57
CA LEU A 245 -5.16 -8.60 6.52
C LEU A 245 -5.87 -9.75 7.26
N GLY A 246 -6.15 -10.86 6.57
CA GLY A 246 -6.68 -12.08 7.17
C GLY A 246 -5.75 -12.67 8.24
N GLN A 247 -4.44 -12.74 7.96
CA GLN A 247 -3.43 -13.15 8.96
C GLN A 247 -3.43 -12.21 10.18
N MET A 248 -3.48 -10.89 9.94
CA MET A 248 -3.50 -9.89 11.02
C MET A 248 -4.74 -10.05 11.92
N TRP A 249 -5.92 -10.21 11.31
CA TRP A 249 -7.16 -10.42 12.06
C TRP A 249 -7.13 -11.74 12.85
N TYR A 250 -6.62 -12.81 12.23
CA TYR A 250 -6.51 -14.11 12.88
C TYR A 250 -5.56 -14.10 14.09
N TYR A 251 -4.37 -13.50 13.97
CA TYR A 251 -3.42 -13.47 15.10
C TYR A 251 -3.86 -12.52 16.21
N ARG A 252 -4.41 -11.35 15.86
CA ARG A 252 -4.94 -10.39 16.86
C ARG A 252 -6.14 -10.95 17.62
N SER A 253 -7.04 -11.68 16.94
CA SER A 253 -8.19 -12.32 17.62
C SER A 253 -7.74 -13.40 18.60
N ARG A 254 -6.79 -14.26 18.24
CA ARG A 254 -6.27 -15.29 19.16
C ARG A 254 -5.54 -14.71 20.37
N GLN A 255 -4.81 -13.61 20.21
CA GLN A 255 -4.20 -12.90 21.34
C GLN A 255 -5.29 -12.41 22.31
N SER A 256 -6.38 -11.80 21.81
CA SER A 256 -7.48 -11.32 22.66
C SER A 256 -8.21 -12.45 23.41
N THR A 257 -8.44 -13.60 22.79
CA THR A 257 -9.08 -14.76 23.44
C THR A 257 -8.16 -15.44 24.45
N GLY A 258 -6.85 -15.48 24.19
CA GLY A 258 -5.86 -16.06 25.10
C GLY A 258 -5.79 -15.31 26.43
N THR A 259 -5.85 -13.98 26.40
CA THR A 259 -5.87 -13.14 27.61
C THR A 259 -7.13 -13.37 28.47
N THR A 260 -8.26 -13.73 27.86
CA THR A 260 -9.54 -13.93 28.58
C THR A 260 -9.63 -15.27 29.33
N LEU A 261 -8.77 -16.25 29.02
CA LEU A 261 -8.76 -17.58 29.66
C LEU A 261 -7.75 -17.70 30.81
N THR A 262 -6.96 -16.65 31.05
CA THR A 262 -5.95 -16.59 32.12
C THR A 262 -6.34 -15.69 33.30
N ASP A 263 -7.52 -15.07 33.24
CA ASP A 263 -8.16 -14.31 34.32
C ASP A 263 -9.29 -15.14 34.96
#